data_AF-A0AA43Z393-F1
#
_entry.id   AF-A0AA43Z393-F1
#
_cell.length_a   1.000
_cell.length_b   1.000
_cell.length_c   1.000
_cell.angle_alpha   90.00
_cell.angle_beta   90.00
_cell.angle_gamma   90.00
#
_symmetry.space_group_name_H-M   'P 1'
#
loop_
_entity.id
_entity.type
_entity.pdbx_description
1 polymer ?
#
loop_
_entity_poly.entity_id
_entity_poly.type
_entity_poly.pdbx_seq_one_letter_code
_entity_poly.pdbx_strand_id
1 'polypeptide(L)'
;MSSRTVAASGTSQGIRWPVLKAALRGGGGGVHAPPQTFGRHDWNLPDGRAICWCPHQNKNKDEAGMEFSNQQKLIITLLTDIHAHLGIDNSVDPGFVQRMVRRGHGWALGWAYPGLFEDGIEPPEAVAFVAEVLTMWEAIEETHAGFDQARKDRLAELAPIFGRDPRFGGFDGNHEADLREIVHILVDDLGRWPAFRGRETDSHRILADGYRRMLEVYQRIPNPGYESSLSVEALAEILNARVIPKSGMELEGNVLRWA
;
A
#
# COMPACT_ATOMS: atom_id res chain seq x y z
N MET A 1 28.03 49.08 1.73
CA MET A 1 28.67 47.95 1.03
C MET A 1 28.12 46.67 1.67
N SER A 2 26.88 46.29 1.35
CA SER A 2 26.45 45.44 0.23
C SER A 2 26.86 43.97 0.38
N SER A 3 25.96 43.22 1.02
CA SER A 3 25.37 41.93 0.61
C SER A 3 26.27 40.78 0.13
N ARG A 4 26.04 39.59 0.73
CA ARG A 4 25.42 38.47 -0.01
C ARG A 4 24.91 37.37 0.92
N THR A 5 23.59 37.34 1.04
CA THR A 5 22.76 36.18 1.36
C THR A 5 22.96 35.11 0.29
N VAL A 6 23.15 33.85 0.68
CA VAL A 6 22.99 32.70 -0.24
C VAL A 6 21.77 31.91 0.24
N ALA A 7 20.70 32.03 -0.53
CA ALA A 7 19.50 31.22 -0.42
C ALA A 7 19.80 29.84 -1.01
N ALA A 8 19.60 28.77 -0.23
CA ALA A 8 19.58 27.41 -0.74
C ALA A 8 18.15 27.10 -1.20
N SER A 9 17.89 27.27 -2.50
CA SER A 9 16.70 26.77 -3.17
C SER A 9 16.88 25.27 -3.45
N GLY A 10 16.37 24.43 -2.54
CA GLY A 10 16.26 22.99 -2.76
C GLY A 10 14.97 22.66 -3.50
N THR A 11 15.02 22.59 -4.82
CA THR A 11 13.95 22.03 -5.64
C THR A 11 13.89 20.51 -5.40
N SER A 12 12.89 20.07 -4.63
CA SER A 12 12.55 18.66 -4.49
C SER A 12 11.93 18.17 -5.80
N GLN A 13 12.74 17.61 -6.70
CA GLN A 13 12.24 16.88 -7.86
C GLN A 13 11.67 15.54 -7.36
N GLY A 14 10.34 15.46 -7.28
CA GLY A 14 9.62 14.23 -7.01
C GLY A 14 9.90 13.21 -8.10
N ILE A 15 10.55 12.11 -7.73
CA ILE A 15 10.72 10.94 -8.58
C ILE A 15 9.32 10.33 -8.78
N ARG A 16 8.83 10.35 -10.03
CA ARG A 16 7.52 9.82 -10.45
C ARG A 16 7.65 8.38 -10.92
N TRP A 17 6.86 7.47 -10.35
CA TRP A 17 6.89 6.03 -10.65
C TRP A 17 5.87 5.65 -11.73
N PRO A 18 6.24 4.89 -12.77
CA PRO A 18 5.30 4.37 -13.74
C PRO A 18 4.51 3.17 -13.18
N VAL A 19 3.23 3.11 -13.54
CA VAL A 19 2.31 2.00 -13.26
C VAL A 19 2.85 0.71 -13.91
N LEU A 20 3.16 -0.29 -13.08
CA LEU A 20 3.71 -1.57 -13.50
C LEU A 20 2.57 -2.51 -13.94
N LYS A 21 2.39 -2.74 -15.25
CA LYS A 21 1.76 -3.97 -15.80
C LYS A 21 1.88 -4.05 -17.32
N ALA A 22 2.79 -4.88 -17.83
CA ALA A 22 2.65 -5.57 -19.13
C ALA A 22 3.77 -6.60 -19.35
N ALA A 23 3.49 -7.89 -19.11
CA ALA A 23 4.12 -9.11 -19.68
C ALA A 23 3.61 -10.29 -18.81
N LEU A 24 3.01 -11.40 -19.26
CA LEU A 24 3.14 -12.19 -20.49
C LEU A 24 1.82 -12.95 -20.77
N ARG A 25 1.40 -12.98 -22.04
CA ARG A 25 0.63 -14.08 -22.62
C ARG A 25 1.62 -15.11 -23.18
N GLY A 26 1.39 -16.39 -22.89
CA GLY A 26 1.80 -17.49 -23.77
C GLY A 26 2.43 -18.70 -23.08
N GLY A 27 1.77 -19.85 -23.22
CA GLY A 27 2.45 -21.12 -23.47
C GLY A 27 2.26 -22.26 -22.46
N GLY A 28 1.59 -23.33 -22.92
CA GLY A 28 2.03 -24.72 -22.67
C GLY A 28 1.40 -25.49 -21.51
N GLY A 29 0.64 -26.53 -21.85
CA GLY A 29 -0.06 -27.42 -20.92
C GLY A 29 0.80 -28.48 -20.22
N GLY A 30 0.19 -29.13 -19.23
CA GLY A 30 0.70 -30.31 -18.54
C GLY A 30 -0.32 -30.79 -17.51
N VAL A 31 -0.98 -31.91 -17.80
CA VAL A 31 -1.99 -32.56 -16.96
C VAL A 31 -1.29 -33.45 -15.93
N HIS A 32 -1.50 -33.21 -14.63
CA HIS A 32 -1.28 -34.24 -13.61
C HIS A 32 -2.22 -34.03 -12.41
N ALA A 33 -2.93 -35.09 -12.04
CA ALA A 33 -3.91 -35.14 -10.94
C ALA A 33 -3.22 -35.22 -9.56
N PRO A 34 -3.83 -34.67 -8.48
CA PRO A 34 -3.28 -34.75 -7.14
C PRO A 34 -3.78 -36.00 -6.38
N PRO A 35 -2.97 -36.60 -5.48
CA PRO A 35 -3.43 -37.61 -4.55
C PRO A 35 -4.13 -37.01 -3.32
N GLN A 36 -5.06 -37.78 -2.77
CA GLN A 36 -6.04 -37.42 -1.74
C GLN A 36 -5.43 -37.25 -0.34
N THR A 37 -6.02 -36.31 0.41
CA THR A 37 -5.78 -35.96 1.80
C THR A 37 -6.32 -36.99 2.80
N PHE A 38 -5.58 -37.27 3.88
CA PHE A 38 -6.10 -37.81 5.14
C PHE A 38 -6.21 -36.67 6.17
N GLY A 39 -7.40 -36.49 6.74
CA GLY A 39 -7.73 -35.35 7.63
C GLY A 39 -7.58 -35.60 9.12
N ARG A 40 -7.80 -34.54 9.92
CA ARG A 40 -8.41 -34.57 11.27
C ARG A 40 -8.96 -33.19 11.69
N HIS A 41 -10.25 -33.22 12.04
CA HIS A 41 -11.08 -32.50 13.03
C HIS A 41 -10.94 -30.98 13.23
N ASP A 42 -11.93 -30.15 12.86
CA ASP A 42 -13.29 -29.88 13.42
C ASP A 42 -13.29 -28.75 14.47
N TRP A 43 -13.60 -27.53 14.01
CA TRP A 43 -14.02 -26.37 14.81
C TRP A 43 -15.02 -25.54 13.98
N ASN A 44 -16.30 -25.97 13.97
CA ASN A 44 -17.39 -25.22 13.33
C ASN A 44 -18.28 -24.52 14.37
N LEU A 45 -18.74 -23.30 14.04
CA LEU A 45 -19.80 -22.59 14.75
C LEU A 45 -21.18 -23.23 14.43
N PRO A 46 -22.21 -22.99 15.27
CA PRO A 46 -23.50 -23.72 15.21
C PRO A 46 -24.31 -23.55 13.93
N ASP A 47 -23.95 -22.62 13.06
CA ASP A 47 -24.65 -22.32 11.80
C ASP A 47 -23.94 -22.91 10.55
N GLY A 48 -22.94 -23.77 10.75
CA GLY A 48 -22.25 -24.45 9.65
C GLY A 48 -21.32 -23.55 8.83
N ARG A 49 -21.08 -22.30 9.26
CA ARG A 49 -20.01 -21.48 8.68
C ARG A 49 -18.68 -21.86 9.31
N ALA A 50 -17.77 -22.36 8.48
CA ALA A 50 -16.37 -22.42 8.84
C ALA A 50 -15.88 -20.99 9.04
N ILE A 51 -15.27 -20.70 10.20
CA ILE A 51 -14.39 -19.54 10.31
C ILE A 51 -13.31 -19.80 9.25
N CYS A 52 -13.27 -18.99 8.20
CA CYS A 52 -12.22 -19.07 7.21
C CYS A 52 -10.94 -18.60 7.89
N TRP A 53 -10.31 -19.51 8.62
CA TRP A 53 -8.92 -19.39 8.98
C TRP A 53 -8.18 -19.53 7.66
N CYS A 54 -7.76 -18.40 7.10
CA CYS A 54 -6.67 -18.40 6.15
C CYS A 54 -5.40 -18.41 6.99
N PRO A 55 -4.79 -19.57 7.32
CA PRO A 55 -3.39 -19.54 7.65
C PRO A 55 -2.71 -19.09 6.36
N HIS A 56 -2.27 -17.84 6.31
CA HIS A 56 -1.30 -17.44 5.32
C HIS A 56 0.06 -18.06 5.72
N GLN A 57 0.14 -19.39 5.72
CA GLN A 57 1.41 -20.07 5.61
C GLN A 57 1.84 -19.91 4.17
N ASN A 58 2.50 -18.79 3.89
CA ASN A 58 3.14 -18.55 2.62
C ASN A 58 4.28 -19.57 2.47
N LYS A 59 4.01 -20.65 1.74
CA LYS A 59 4.98 -21.72 1.48
C LYS A 59 5.98 -21.36 0.37
N ASN A 60 5.91 -20.15 -0.19
CA ASN A 60 6.90 -19.59 -1.12
C ASN A 60 7.47 -18.30 -0.52
N LYS A 61 8.35 -18.44 0.47
CA LYS A 61 8.93 -17.32 1.23
C LYS A 61 10.09 -16.61 0.49
N ASP A 62 10.46 -17.06 -0.70
CA ASP A 62 11.78 -16.76 -1.29
C ASP A 62 11.79 -15.90 -2.56
N GLU A 63 10.67 -15.32 -3.03
CA GLU A 63 10.71 -14.49 -4.25
C GLU A 63 9.94 -13.17 -4.06
N ALA A 64 10.65 -12.04 -4.27
CA ALA A 64 10.21 -10.64 -4.30
C ALA A 64 10.43 -9.76 -3.02
N GLY A 65 11.51 -9.98 -2.27
CA GLY A 65 11.95 -9.03 -1.24
C GLY A 65 13.45 -9.15 -0.92
N MET A 66 14.10 -8.04 -0.57
CA MET A 66 15.49 -8.06 -0.07
C MET A 66 15.52 -8.66 1.35
N GLU A 67 15.77 -9.97 1.43
CA GLU A 67 15.80 -10.71 2.70
C GLU A 67 17.22 -10.94 3.23
N PHE A 68 17.36 -11.00 4.56
CA PHE A 68 18.64 -11.20 5.24
C PHE A 68 18.59 -12.41 6.18
N SER A 69 19.56 -13.31 6.06
CA SER A 69 19.79 -14.39 7.03
C SER A 69 20.13 -13.88 8.42
N ASN A 70 19.94 -14.70 9.46
CA ASN A 70 20.27 -14.32 10.85
C ASN A 70 21.74 -13.94 11.01
N GLN A 71 22.65 -14.62 10.30
CA GLN A 71 24.08 -14.32 10.29
C GLN A 71 24.34 -12.94 9.66
N GLN A 72 23.69 -12.62 8.54
CA GLN A 72 23.77 -11.30 7.91
C GLN A 72 23.19 -10.21 8.81
N LYS A 73 22.06 -10.46 9.49
CA LYS A 73 21.48 -9.51 10.45
C LYS A 73 22.45 -9.18 11.58
N LEU A 74 23.16 -10.19 12.12
CA LEU A 74 24.19 -9.97 13.13
C LEU A 74 25.36 -9.13 12.59
N ILE A 75 25.87 -9.47 11.41
CA ILE A 75 26.97 -8.73 10.76
C ILE A 75 26.57 -7.27 10.52
N ILE A 76 25.39 -7.03 9.95
CA ILE A 76 24.89 -5.68 9.66
C ILE A 76 24.69 -4.88 10.96
N THR A 77 24.20 -5.52 12.02
CA THR A 77 24.08 -4.87 13.34
C THR A 77 25.44 -4.38 13.83
N LEU A 78 26.47 -5.25 13.82
CA LEU A 78 27.82 -4.87 14.24
C LEU A 78 28.42 -3.77 13.37
N LEU A 79 28.22 -3.82 12.05
CA LEU A 79 28.72 -2.80 11.12
C LEU A 79 28.04 -1.45 11.30
N THR A 80 26.72 -1.44 11.50
CA THR A 80 25.95 -0.20 11.76
C THR A 80 26.31 0.42 13.10
N ASP A 81 26.59 -0.39 14.13
CA ASP A 81 27.09 0.09 15.42
C ASP A 81 28.48 0.74 15.28
N ILE A 82 29.39 0.14 14.52
CA ILE A 82 30.71 0.71 14.22
C ILE A 82 30.57 2.01 13.41
N HIS A 83 29.73 2.02 12.38
CA HIS A 83 29.48 3.19 11.52
C HIS A 83 28.96 4.38 12.34
N ALA A 84 27.97 4.13 13.21
CA ALA A 84 27.43 5.13 14.13
C ALA A 84 28.49 5.61 15.14
N HIS A 85 29.29 4.70 15.70
CA HIS A 85 30.35 5.05 16.65
C HIS A 85 31.45 5.93 16.03
N LEU A 86 31.79 5.69 14.77
CA LEU A 86 32.77 6.47 14.04
C LEU A 86 32.22 7.81 13.49
N GLY A 87 30.91 8.03 13.57
CA GLY A 87 30.29 9.29 13.13
C GLY A 87 30.33 9.51 11.62
N ILE A 88 30.22 8.44 10.83
CA ILE A 88 30.21 8.52 9.36
C ILE A 88 28.82 9.04 8.92
N ASP A 89 28.76 10.14 8.16
CA ASP A 89 27.50 10.81 7.80
C ASP A 89 27.24 10.91 6.28
N ASN A 90 28.17 10.45 5.45
CA ASN A 90 28.16 10.67 4.00
C ASN A 90 27.77 9.44 3.16
N SER A 91 27.19 8.39 3.77
CA SER A 91 26.84 7.15 3.06
C SER A 91 25.39 6.72 3.29
N VAL A 92 25.09 6.11 4.43
CA VAL A 92 23.76 5.61 4.80
C VAL A 92 23.45 6.00 6.24
N ASP A 93 22.16 6.11 6.59
CA ASP A 93 21.75 6.20 8.00
C ASP A 93 21.89 4.80 8.64
N PRO A 94 22.88 4.60 9.54
CA PRO A 94 23.11 3.30 10.16
C PRO A 94 21.94 2.85 11.02
N GLY A 95 21.25 3.79 11.67
CA GLY A 95 20.08 3.52 12.50
C GLY A 95 18.90 3.04 11.67
N PHE A 96 18.64 3.67 10.53
CA PHE A 96 17.62 3.21 9.58
C PHE A 96 17.95 1.83 9.02
N VAL A 97 19.17 1.62 8.53
CA VAL A 97 19.62 0.34 7.95
C VAL A 97 19.45 -0.80 8.97
N GLN A 98 19.95 -0.61 10.20
CA GLN A 98 19.86 -1.62 11.24
C GLN A 98 18.40 -2.00 11.56
N ARG A 99 17.51 -1.00 11.68
CA ARG A 99 16.08 -1.24 11.97
C ARG A 99 15.40 -2.05 10.87
N MET A 100 15.56 -1.65 9.61
CA MET A 100 14.91 -2.30 8.48
C MET A 100 15.40 -3.74 8.30
N VAL A 101 16.70 -3.97 8.38
CA VAL A 101 17.29 -5.32 8.27
C VAL A 101 16.83 -6.22 9.41
N ARG A 102 16.85 -5.72 10.66
CA ARG A 102 16.49 -6.54 11.83
C ARG A 102 15.01 -6.94 11.79
N ARG A 103 14.13 -6.04 11.37
CA ARG A 103 12.68 -6.26 11.30
C ARG A 103 12.21 -7.03 10.06
N GLY A 104 13.08 -7.25 9.07
CA GLY A 104 12.70 -7.95 7.83
C GLY A 104 12.08 -7.03 6.77
N HIS A 105 12.38 -5.73 6.84
CA HIS A 105 11.91 -4.71 5.90
C HIS A 105 13.00 -4.27 4.94
N GLY A 106 13.82 -5.21 4.45
CA GLY A 106 14.97 -4.89 3.59
C GLY A 106 14.57 -4.18 2.29
N TRP A 107 13.35 -4.41 1.81
CA TRP A 107 12.76 -3.67 0.68
C TRP A 107 12.84 -2.14 0.86
N ALA A 108 12.75 -1.63 2.09
CA ALA A 108 12.78 -0.20 2.38
C ALA A 108 14.15 0.43 2.07
N LEU A 109 15.22 -0.38 2.07
CA LEU A 109 16.56 0.10 1.71
C LEU A 109 16.63 0.50 0.24
N GLY A 110 15.97 -0.26 -0.65
CA GLY A 110 15.89 0.09 -2.08
C GLY A 110 15.15 1.41 -2.32
N TRP A 111 14.15 1.71 -1.48
CA TRP A 111 13.41 2.99 -1.52
C TRP A 111 14.19 4.16 -0.94
N ALA A 112 14.99 3.91 0.10
CA ALA A 112 15.80 4.93 0.78
C ALA A 112 17.06 5.31 -0.01
N TYR A 113 17.68 4.33 -0.66
CA TYR A 113 18.98 4.48 -1.32
C TYR A 113 18.93 4.02 -2.80
N PRO A 114 18.21 4.75 -3.67
CA PRO A 114 18.19 4.44 -5.10
C PRO A 114 19.59 4.39 -5.71
N GLY A 115 19.88 3.38 -6.52
CA GLY A 115 21.18 3.18 -7.18
C GLY A 115 22.27 2.53 -6.32
N LEU A 116 22.01 2.26 -5.03
CA LEU A 116 22.93 1.49 -4.18
C LEU A 116 22.81 -0.03 -4.42
N PHE A 117 21.62 -0.48 -4.84
CA PHE A 117 21.30 -1.88 -5.10
C PHE A 117 21.02 -2.10 -6.59
N GLU A 118 21.14 -3.34 -7.04
CA GLU A 118 20.82 -3.72 -8.43
C GLU A 118 19.35 -3.41 -8.75
N ASP A 119 19.12 -2.84 -9.94
CA ASP A 119 17.78 -2.59 -10.45
C ASP A 119 17.04 -3.93 -10.66
N GLY A 120 15.77 -4.01 -10.26
CA GLY A 120 14.91 -5.19 -10.47
C GLY A 120 14.53 -5.98 -9.21
N ILE A 121 14.88 -5.50 -8.01
CA ILE A 121 14.26 -6.00 -6.77
C ILE A 121 12.85 -5.45 -6.70
N GLU A 122 11.88 -6.25 -7.15
CA GLU A 122 10.47 -5.92 -6.98
C GLU A 122 10.13 -5.88 -5.48
N PRO A 123 9.41 -4.85 -5.02
CA PRO A 123 8.95 -4.81 -3.65
C PRO A 123 7.93 -5.93 -3.39
N PRO A 124 7.78 -6.40 -2.14
CA PRO A 124 6.74 -7.35 -1.79
C PRO A 124 5.36 -6.88 -2.22
N GLU A 125 4.45 -7.79 -2.61
CA GLU A 125 3.10 -7.45 -3.07
C GLU A 125 2.36 -6.53 -2.07
N ALA A 126 2.53 -6.78 -0.76
CA ALA A 126 1.95 -5.96 0.29
C ALA A 126 2.44 -4.50 0.25
N VAL A 127 3.71 -4.27 -0.09
CA VAL A 127 4.30 -2.93 -0.21
C VAL A 127 3.74 -2.21 -1.43
N ALA A 128 3.68 -2.90 -2.58
CA ALA A 128 3.05 -2.36 -3.78
C ALA A 128 1.58 -2.00 -3.53
N PHE A 129 0.83 -2.90 -2.89
CA PHE A 129 -0.56 -2.68 -2.51
C PHE A 129 -0.71 -1.44 -1.62
N VAL A 130 0.06 -1.31 -0.54
CA VAL A 130 -0.04 -0.14 0.35
C VAL A 130 0.34 1.15 -0.39
N ALA A 131 1.38 1.14 -1.22
CA ALA A 131 1.76 2.31 -2.02
C ALA A 131 0.65 2.75 -2.99
N GLU A 132 -0.02 1.80 -3.65
CA GLU A 132 -1.19 2.08 -4.51
C GLU A 132 -2.36 2.63 -3.70
N VAL A 133 -2.64 2.08 -2.51
CA VAL A 133 -3.68 2.58 -1.60
C VAL A 133 -3.40 4.01 -1.18
N LEU A 134 -2.18 4.33 -0.74
CA LEU A 134 -1.80 5.69 -0.34
C LEU A 134 -1.93 6.67 -1.52
N THR A 135 -1.49 6.27 -2.71
CA THR A 135 -1.62 7.08 -3.94
C THR A 135 -3.08 7.38 -4.27
N MET A 136 -3.94 6.35 -4.25
CA MET A 136 -5.37 6.53 -4.48
C MET A 136 -6.00 7.46 -3.45
N TRP A 137 -5.68 7.29 -2.17
CA TRP A 137 -6.24 8.13 -1.10
C TRP A 137 -5.75 9.57 -1.15
N GLU A 138 -4.51 9.82 -1.55
CA GLU A 138 -3.99 11.18 -1.76
C GLU A 138 -4.81 11.87 -2.84
N ALA A 139 -5.02 11.21 -3.99
CA ALA A 139 -5.85 11.74 -5.07
C ALA A 139 -7.32 11.98 -4.66
N ILE A 140 -7.90 11.08 -3.85
CA ILE A 140 -9.25 11.23 -3.30
C ILE A 140 -9.36 12.47 -2.40
N GLU A 141 -8.47 12.59 -1.41
CA GLU A 141 -8.52 13.69 -0.43
C GLU A 141 -8.21 15.03 -1.09
N GLU A 142 -7.23 15.09 -1.99
CA GLU A 142 -6.90 16.30 -2.75
C GLU A 142 -8.05 16.73 -3.66
N THR A 143 -8.67 15.79 -4.38
CA THR A 143 -9.82 16.09 -5.25
C THR A 143 -10.99 16.63 -4.44
N HIS A 144 -11.34 15.96 -3.33
CA HIS A 144 -12.44 16.38 -2.48
C HIS A 144 -12.18 17.74 -1.82
N ALA A 145 -10.93 18.01 -1.41
CA ALA A 145 -10.54 19.32 -0.88
C ALA A 145 -10.72 20.45 -1.90
N GLY A 146 -10.47 20.16 -3.19
CA GLY A 146 -10.66 21.10 -4.31
C GLY A 146 -12.11 21.32 -4.76
N PHE A 147 -13.09 20.55 -4.24
CA PHE A 147 -14.49 20.71 -4.61
C PHE A 147 -15.16 21.90 -3.91
N ASP A 148 -16.03 22.59 -4.66
CA ASP A 148 -16.99 23.54 -4.11
C ASP A 148 -18.13 22.83 -3.36
N GLN A 149 -18.99 23.60 -2.69
CA GLN A 149 -20.08 23.02 -1.90
C GLN A 149 -21.06 22.21 -2.75
N ALA A 150 -21.39 22.67 -3.97
CA ALA A 150 -22.31 21.97 -4.85
C ALA A 150 -21.79 20.58 -5.24
N ARG A 151 -20.49 20.47 -5.54
CA ARG A 151 -19.84 19.18 -5.84
C ARG A 151 -19.74 18.28 -4.61
N LYS A 152 -19.50 18.84 -3.42
CA LYS A 152 -19.50 18.09 -2.16
C LYS A 152 -20.88 17.54 -1.81
N ASP A 153 -21.92 18.34 -1.96
CA ASP A 153 -23.30 17.91 -1.76
C ASP A 153 -23.66 16.81 -2.76
N ARG A 154 -23.27 16.98 -4.03
CA ARG A 154 -23.46 15.96 -5.05
C ARG A 154 -22.71 14.66 -4.74
N LEU A 155 -21.48 14.74 -4.22
CA LEU A 155 -20.73 13.56 -3.80
C LEU A 155 -21.42 12.84 -2.63
N ALA A 156 -21.93 13.59 -1.65
CA ALA A 156 -22.67 13.03 -0.52
C ALA A 156 -23.98 12.35 -0.94
N GLU A 157 -24.64 12.83 -2.01
CA GLU A 157 -25.80 12.14 -2.61
C GLU A 157 -25.40 10.83 -3.30
N LEU A 158 -24.32 10.85 -4.10
CA LEU A 158 -23.90 9.69 -4.89
C LEU A 158 -23.20 8.61 -4.06
N ALA A 159 -22.52 8.99 -2.98
CA ALA A 159 -21.86 8.08 -2.05
C ALA A 159 -22.29 8.36 -0.59
N PRO A 160 -23.52 7.99 -0.18
CA PRO A 160 -24.06 8.39 1.13
C PRO A 160 -23.26 7.95 2.35
N ILE A 161 -22.48 6.87 2.23
CA ILE A 161 -21.73 6.29 3.36
C ILE A 161 -20.38 7.00 3.56
N PHE A 162 -19.69 7.37 2.47
CA PHE A 162 -18.30 7.86 2.52
C PHE A 162 -18.08 9.21 1.84
N GLY A 163 -19.08 9.74 1.13
CA GLY A 163 -18.95 10.93 0.28
C GLY A 163 -19.00 12.27 1.01
N ARG A 164 -19.34 12.30 2.30
CA ARG A 164 -19.38 13.56 3.09
C ARG A 164 -17.99 14.03 3.52
N ASP A 165 -17.14 13.11 3.94
CA ASP A 165 -15.78 13.39 4.40
C ASP A 165 -14.89 12.17 4.11
N PRO A 166 -14.52 11.95 2.83
CA PRO A 166 -13.66 10.83 2.46
C PRO A 166 -12.27 11.06 3.02
N ARG A 167 -11.82 10.15 3.90
CA ARG A 167 -10.49 10.20 4.52
C ARG A 167 -9.88 8.80 4.62
N PHE A 168 -8.57 8.73 4.43
CA PHE A 168 -7.81 7.52 4.66
C PHE A 168 -7.84 7.16 6.15
N GLY A 169 -8.34 5.96 6.46
CA GLY A 169 -8.48 5.48 7.83
C GLY A 169 -7.36 4.55 8.30
N GLY A 170 -6.36 4.27 7.45
CA GLY A 170 -5.31 3.32 7.78
C GLY A 170 -5.75 1.86 7.69
N PHE A 171 -5.10 1.00 8.48
CA PHE A 171 -5.27 -0.45 8.54
C PHE A 171 -5.42 -0.91 9.99
N ASP A 172 -6.07 -2.04 10.23
CA ASP A 172 -6.33 -2.51 11.59
C ASP A 172 -5.05 -2.93 12.31
N GLY A 173 -4.79 -2.36 13.49
CA GLY A 173 -3.57 -2.65 14.25
C GLY A 173 -3.45 -4.10 14.74
N ASN A 174 -4.55 -4.87 14.81
CA ASN A 174 -4.54 -6.24 15.32
C ASN A 174 -4.52 -7.30 14.22
N HIS A 175 -5.21 -7.06 13.10
CA HIS A 175 -5.39 -8.03 12.02
C HIS A 175 -4.65 -7.65 10.73
N GLU A 176 -4.23 -6.39 10.57
CA GLU A 176 -3.54 -5.85 9.38
C GLU A 176 -2.23 -5.15 9.78
N ALA A 177 -1.62 -5.59 10.89
CA ALA A 177 -0.45 -4.96 11.49
C ALA A 177 0.72 -4.80 10.51
N ASP A 178 0.96 -5.79 9.65
CA ASP A 178 2.02 -5.75 8.63
C ASP A 178 1.78 -4.62 7.60
N LEU A 179 0.53 -4.44 7.16
CA LEU A 179 0.17 -3.35 6.24
C LEU A 179 0.31 -1.98 6.90
N ARG A 180 -0.06 -1.89 8.18
CA ARG A 180 0.12 -0.67 8.98
C ARG A 180 1.60 -0.34 9.19
N GLU A 181 2.45 -1.35 9.43
CA GLU A 181 3.90 -1.13 9.54
C GLU A 181 4.49 -0.63 8.23
N ILE A 182 4.05 -1.16 7.08
CA ILE A 182 4.44 -0.64 5.76
C ILE A 182 4.03 0.84 5.59
N VAL A 183 2.83 1.25 6.03
CA VAL A 183 2.42 2.66 6.01
C VAL A 183 3.39 3.53 6.80
N HIS A 184 3.78 3.12 8.01
CA HIS A 184 4.73 3.87 8.83
C HIS A 184 6.10 3.98 8.16
N ILE A 185 6.61 2.90 7.58
CA ILE A 185 7.91 2.93 6.90
C ILE A 185 7.85 3.88 5.69
N LEU A 186 6.80 3.80 4.87
CA LEU A 186 6.66 4.66 3.69
C LEU A 186 6.48 6.14 4.06
N VAL A 187 5.65 6.44 5.05
CA VAL A 187 5.25 7.83 5.39
C VAL A 187 6.20 8.49 6.38
N ASP A 188 6.53 7.80 7.46
CA ASP A 188 7.28 8.37 8.58
C ASP A 188 8.78 8.21 8.37
N ASP A 189 9.27 7.00 8.06
CA ASP A 189 10.71 6.76 7.87
C ASP A 189 11.21 7.28 6.50
N LEU A 190 10.49 7.01 5.40
CA LEU A 190 10.90 7.37 4.04
C LEU A 190 10.38 8.73 3.56
N GLY A 191 9.41 9.32 4.27
CA GLY A 191 8.85 10.63 3.93
C GLY A 191 8.06 10.67 2.62
N ARG A 192 7.51 9.55 2.18
CA ARG A 192 6.62 9.45 1.01
C ARG A 192 5.18 9.77 1.43
N TRP A 193 4.34 10.28 0.51
CA TRP A 193 2.96 10.72 0.80
C TRP A 193 2.85 11.58 2.07
N PRO A 194 3.52 12.75 2.11
CA PRO A 194 3.62 13.58 3.32
C PRO A 194 2.25 14.04 3.86
N ALA A 195 1.20 14.02 3.03
CA ALA A 195 -0.17 14.31 3.42
C ALA A 195 -0.67 13.43 4.58
N PHE A 196 -0.12 12.22 4.75
CA PHE A 196 -0.53 11.27 5.79
C PHE A 196 0.35 11.27 7.05
N ARG A 197 1.43 12.06 7.08
CA ARG A 197 2.37 12.08 8.20
C ARG A 197 1.68 12.52 9.50
N GLY A 198 1.97 11.81 10.59
CA GLY A 198 1.46 12.14 11.93
C GLY A 198 -0.05 11.92 12.12
N ARG A 199 -0.72 11.23 11.20
CA ARG A 199 -2.13 10.83 11.34
C ARG A 199 -2.23 9.52 12.13
N GLU A 200 -3.36 9.30 12.78
CA GLU A 200 -3.72 7.97 13.28
C GLU A 200 -4.06 7.06 12.09
N THR A 201 -3.39 5.91 12.01
CA THR A 201 -3.51 4.94 10.92
C THR A 201 -3.96 3.56 11.42
N ASP A 202 -4.35 3.43 12.69
CA ASP A 202 -5.13 2.30 13.17
C ASP A 202 -6.63 2.52 12.89
N SER A 203 -7.15 1.76 11.93
CA SER A 203 -8.56 1.84 11.54
C SER A 203 -9.52 1.19 12.54
N HIS A 204 -9.00 0.36 13.46
CA HIS A 204 -9.77 -0.55 14.32
C HIS A 204 -10.79 -1.44 13.57
N ARG A 205 -10.60 -1.60 12.25
CA ARG A 205 -11.49 -2.34 11.33
C ARG A 205 -10.67 -2.89 10.17
N ILE A 206 -10.92 -4.13 9.78
CA ILE A 206 -10.27 -4.73 8.61
C ILE A 206 -10.74 -4.00 7.34
N LEU A 207 -9.81 -3.38 6.59
CA LEU A 207 -10.13 -2.51 5.45
C LEU A 207 -9.44 -2.91 4.14
N ALA A 208 -8.46 -3.83 4.15
CA ALA A 208 -7.68 -4.21 2.98
C ALA A 208 -8.55 -4.64 1.80
N ASP A 209 -9.54 -5.52 2.02
CA ASP A 209 -10.44 -5.96 0.95
C ASP A 209 -11.30 -4.82 0.39
N GLY A 210 -11.68 -3.85 1.24
CA GLY A 210 -12.35 -2.64 0.82
C GLY A 210 -11.47 -1.80 -0.09
N TYR A 211 -10.22 -1.59 0.28
CA TYR A 211 -9.27 -0.85 -0.54
C TYR A 211 -8.92 -1.56 -1.85
N ARG A 212 -8.85 -2.90 -1.88
CA ARG A 212 -8.67 -3.66 -3.13
C ARG A 212 -9.79 -3.37 -4.14
N ARG A 213 -11.05 -3.39 -3.71
CA ARG A 213 -12.18 -3.05 -4.59
C ARG A 213 -12.15 -1.60 -5.06
N MET A 214 -11.76 -0.68 -4.18
CA MET A 214 -11.57 0.73 -4.56
C MET A 214 -10.49 0.88 -5.63
N LEU A 215 -9.36 0.18 -5.48
CA LEU A 215 -8.26 0.20 -6.44
C LEU A 215 -8.67 -0.34 -7.81
N GLU A 216 -9.48 -1.39 -7.88
CA GLU A 216 -9.98 -1.92 -9.14
C GLU A 216 -10.78 -0.88 -9.94
N VAL A 217 -11.55 -0.04 -9.27
CA VAL A 217 -12.27 1.09 -9.90
C VAL A 217 -11.29 2.19 -10.27
N TYR A 218 -10.44 2.59 -9.34
CA TYR A 218 -9.47 3.67 -9.52
C TYR A 218 -8.55 3.44 -10.73
N GLN A 219 -8.06 2.21 -10.90
CA GLN A 219 -7.17 1.84 -12.00
C GLN A 219 -7.83 1.82 -13.38
N ARG A 220 -9.17 1.76 -13.45
CA ARG A 220 -9.92 1.83 -14.72
C ARG A 220 -10.13 3.25 -15.21
N ILE A 221 -9.95 4.25 -14.33
CA ILE A 221 -10.14 5.65 -14.69
C ILE A 221 -8.95 6.10 -15.54
N PRO A 222 -9.18 6.67 -16.74
CA PRO A 222 -8.10 7.17 -17.58
C PRO A 222 -7.33 8.31 -16.89
N ASN A 223 -6.00 8.24 -16.92
CA ASN A 223 -5.09 9.25 -16.37
C ASN A 223 -5.29 9.58 -14.87
N PRO A 224 -5.20 8.59 -13.97
CA PRO A 224 -5.51 8.79 -12.55
C PRO A 224 -4.43 9.59 -11.79
N GLY A 225 -3.36 10.08 -12.43
CA GLY A 225 -2.16 10.47 -11.67
C GLY A 225 -1.26 11.55 -12.25
N TYR A 226 -1.71 12.44 -13.15
CA TYR A 226 -0.79 13.44 -13.69
C TYR A 226 -1.27 14.89 -13.63
N GLU A 227 -2.56 15.18 -13.83
CA GLU A 227 -3.05 16.58 -13.89
C GLU A 227 -4.59 16.72 -13.89
N SER A 228 -5.35 15.62 -13.86
CA SER A 228 -6.82 15.64 -13.87
C SER A 228 -7.39 15.23 -12.51
N SER A 229 -7.98 16.19 -11.80
CA SER A 229 -8.85 15.95 -10.65
C SER A 229 -9.95 14.94 -11.00
N LEU A 230 -10.24 13.98 -10.11
CA LEU A 230 -11.33 13.02 -10.34
C LEU A 230 -12.67 13.76 -10.49
N SER A 231 -13.55 13.29 -11.39
CA SER A 231 -14.92 13.81 -11.42
C SER A 231 -15.69 13.39 -10.17
N VAL A 232 -16.79 14.08 -9.86
CA VAL A 232 -17.63 13.74 -8.71
C VAL A 232 -18.17 12.31 -8.83
N GLU A 233 -18.55 11.90 -10.04
CA GLU A 233 -19.07 10.58 -10.36
C GLU A 233 -18.00 9.50 -10.18
N ALA A 234 -16.81 9.72 -10.71
CA ALA A 234 -15.69 8.79 -10.59
C ALA A 234 -15.27 8.62 -9.12
N LEU A 235 -15.21 9.72 -8.37
CA LEU A 235 -14.93 9.67 -6.93
C LEU A 235 -16.02 8.91 -6.16
N ALA A 236 -17.30 9.14 -6.48
CA ALA A 236 -18.40 8.40 -5.86
C ALA A 236 -18.32 6.89 -6.16
N GLU A 237 -17.97 6.51 -7.39
CA GLU A 237 -17.81 5.11 -7.79
C GLU A 237 -16.71 4.43 -6.97
N ILE A 238 -15.54 5.06 -6.84
CA ILE A 238 -14.43 4.56 -6.03
C ILE A 238 -14.89 4.39 -4.57
N LEU A 239 -15.49 5.40 -3.97
CA LEU A 239 -15.90 5.37 -2.56
C LEU A 239 -16.96 4.28 -2.29
N ASN A 240 -17.90 4.09 -3.20
CA ASN A 240 -18.94 3.07 -3.06
C ASN A 240 -18.40 1.65 -3.20
N ALA A 241 -17.33 1.43 -3.98
CA ALA A 241 -16.69 0.12 -4.12
C ALA A 241 -16.11 -0.42 -2.81
N ARG A 242 -15.85 0.46 -1.83
CA ARG A 242 -15.44 0.06 -0.48
C ARG A 242 -16.48 -0.81 0.23
N VAL A 243 -17.76 -0.62 -0.05
CA VAL A 243 -18.84 -1.39 0.58
C VAL A 243 -18.90 -2.79 -0.03
N ILE A 244 -18.99 -3.82 0.81
CA ILE A 244 -19.23 -5.19 0.31
C ILE A 244 -20.65 -5.22 -0.26
N PRO A 245 -20.86 -5.62 -1.54
CA PRO A 245 -22.20 -5.80 -2.07
C PRO A 245 -22.96 -6.80 -1.19
N LYS A 246 -24.19 -6.46 -0.78
CA LYS A 246 -25.04 -7.42 -0.06
C LYS A 246 -25.14 -8.70 -0.91
N SER A 247 -24.86 -9.86 -0.31
CA SER A 247 -24.85 -11.15 -1.00
C SER A 247 -26.13 -11.31 -1.84
N GLY A 248 -25.97 -11.39 -3.17
CA GLY A 248 -27.07 -11.37 -4.15
C GLY A 248 -26.94 -10.31 -5.24
N MET A 249 -26.02 -9.35 -5.11
CA MET A 249 -25.61 -8.49 -6.23
C MET A 249 -24.39 -9.10 -6.94
N GLU A 250 -24.62 -9.78 -8.06
CA GLU A 250 -23.56 -10.13 -9.00
C GLU A 250 -22.92 -8.83 -9.54
N LEU A 251 -21.59 -8.77 -9.48
CA LEU A 251 -20.81 -7.76 -10.19
C LEU A 251 -20.79 -8.13 -11.68
N GLU A 252 -21.93 -8.01 -12.35
CA GLU A 252 -21.92 -7.94 -13.81
C GLU A 252 -21.33 -6.59 -14.22
N GLY A 253 -20.35 -6.63 -15.13
CA GLY A 253 -19.42 -5.56 -15.46
C GLY A 253 -20.00 -4.32 -16.16
N ASN A 254 -21.22 -3.90 -15.84
CA ASN A 254 -21.74 -2.62 -16.29
C ASN A 254 -22.92 -2.15 -15.41
N VAL A 255 -22.71 -1.00 -14.76
CA VAL A 255 -23.75 -0.07 -14.28
C VAL A 255 -24.55 -0.54 -13.07
N LEU A 256 -24.29 0.09 -11.92
CA LEU A 256 -25.23 0.16 -10.78
C LEU A 256 -26.53 0.84 -11.25
N ARG A 257 -27.54 0.06 -11.67
CA ARG A 257 -28.93 0.54 -11.78
C ARG A 257 -29.65 0.27 -10.46
N TRP A 258 -30.18 1.34 -9.88
CA TRP A 258 -31.02 1.31 -8.69
C TRP A 258 -32.41 0.79 -9.09
N ALA A 259 -32.95 -0.15 -8.32
CA ALA A 259 -34.37 -0.46 -8.30
C ALA A 259 -35.02 0.25 -7.11
#